data_AF-A0A447TIZ2-F1
#
_entry.id   AF-A0A447TIZ2-F1
#
_cell.length_a   1.000
_cell.length_b   1.000
_cell.length_c   1.000
_cell.angle_alpha   90.00
_cell.angle_beta   90.00
_cell.angle_gamma   90.00
#
_symmetry.space_group_name_H-M   'P 1'
#
loop_
_entity.id
_entity.type
_entity.pdbx_description
1 polymer ?
#
loop_
_entity_poly.entity_id
_entity_poly.type
_entity_poly.pdbx_seq_one_letter_code
_entity_poly.pdbx_strand_id
1 'polypeptide(L)' 'MQWLAGVDARSDFGPLSIPAGQYMMLGDNRDNSADSRYIGLVPRELLIGRAVGVIASADIAGGWMPRWERFASGFH' A
#
# COMPACT_ATOMS: atom_id res chain seq x y z
N MET A 1 5.70 12.36 -13.10
CA MET A 1 7.02 11.73 -12.96
C MET A 1 6.81 10.25 -12.68
N GLN A 2 7.04 9.41 -13.69
CA GLN A 2 6.92 7.94 -13.63
C GLN A 2 8.33 7.39 -13.86
N TRP A 3 8.86 6.61 -12.91
CA TRP A 3 10.30 6.34 -12.84
C TRP A 3 10.77 5.09 -13.61
N LEU A 4 9.89 4.38 -14.30
CA LEU A 4 10.26 3.32 -15.25
C LEU A 4 9.30 3.39 -16.45
N ALA A 5 9.83 3.72 -17.63
CA ALA A 5 9.06 3.72 -18.87
C ALA A 5 8.81 2.26 -19.32
N GLY A 6 7.54 1.89 -19.51
CA GLY A 6 7.17 0.71 -20.31
C GLY A 6 6.91 -0.61 -19.57
N VAL A 7 6.72 -0.59 -18.24
CA VAL A 7 6.25 -1.79 -17.52
C VAL A 7 4.80 -1.56 -17.10
N ASP A 8 3.85 -2.11 -17.86
CA ASP A 8 2.49 -2.32 -17.34
C ASP A 8 2.63 -3.19 -16.09
N ALA A 9 2.20 -2.74 -14.90
CA ALA A 9 2.06 -3.71 -13.82
C ALA A 9 0.99 -4.67 -14.24
N ARG A 10 1.41 -5.90 -14.48
CA ARG A 10 0.47 -6.95 -14.79
C ARG A 10 -0.42 -7.16 -13.57
N SER A 11 -1.73 -7.23 -13.81
CA SER A 11 -2.70 -7.72 -12.82
C SER A 11 -2.33 -9.12 -12.34
N ASP A 12 -1.61 -9.87 -13.19
CA ASP A 12 -1.15 -11.22 -12.94
C ASP A 12 0.35 -11.38 -13.25
N PHE A 13 1.08 -11.97 -12.31
CA PHE A 13 2.49 -12.33 -12.48
C PHE A 13 2.71 -13.77 -12.00
N GLY A 14 3.72 -14.42 -12.56
CA GLY A 14 4.07 -15.78 -12.19
C GLY A 14 4.60 -15.89 -10.75
N PRO A 15 4.76 -17.10 -10.22
CA PRO A 15 5.30 -17.30 -8.88
C PRO A 15 6.67 -16.61 -8.73
N LEU A 16 6.79 -15.79 -7.68
CA LEU A 16 8.01 -15.04 -7.37
C LEU A 16 8.61 -15.58 -6.07
N SER A 17 9.87 -16.03 -6.13
CA SER A 17 10.62 -16.38 -4.93
C SER A 17 11.18 -15.12 -4.29
N ILE A 18 10.78 -14.83 -3.05
CA ILE A 18 11.22 -13.65 -2.30
C ILE A 18 12.51 -13.98 -1.56
N PRO A 19 13.63 -13.27 -1.81
CA PRO A 19 14.87 -13.47 -1.06
C PRO A 19 14.70 -13.14 0.43
N ALA A 20 15.58 -13.69 1.26
CA ALA A 20 15.62 -13.33 2.68
C ALA A 20 15.82 -11.81 2.85
N GLY A 21 15.08 -11.22 3.80
CA GLY A 21 15.15 -9.79 4.09
C GLY A 21 14.47 -8.88 3.06
N GLN A 22 13.75 -9.44 2.09
CA GLN A 22 12.95 -8.71 1.11
C GLN A 22 11.46 -8.95 1.33
N TYR A 23 10.63 -7.99 0.90
CA TYR A 23 9.18 -8.05 1.02
C TYR A 23 8.53 -7.65 -0.30
N MET A 24 7.48 -8.38 -0.67
CA MET A 24 6.57 -7.96 -1.73
C MET A 24 5.41 -7.18 -1.09
N MET A 25 5.25 -5.92 -1.51
CA MET A 25 4.17 -5.05 -1.03
C MET A 25 3.15 -4.86 -2.15
N LEU A 26 1.87 -5.01 -1.81
CA LEU A 26 0.74 -4.77 -2.72
C LEU A 26 -0.24 -3.82 -2.03
N GLY A 27 -0.68 -2.78 -2.73
CA GLY A 27 -1.75 -1.92 -2.23
C GLY A 27 -3.12 -2.59 -2.37
N ASP A 28 -4.06 -2.29 -1.48
CA ASP A 28 -5.42 -2.86 -1.56
C ASP A 28 -6.16 -2.42 -2.83
N ASN A 29 -5.96 -1.17 -3.28
CA ASN A 29 -6.48 -0.69 -4.56
C ASN A 29 -5.54 -1.08 -5.70
N ARG A 30 -5.69 -2.31 -6.19
CA ARG A 30 -4.73 -2.96 -7.12
C ARG A 30 -4.54 -2.20 -8.44
N ASP A 31 -5.57 -1.57 -8.97
CA ASP A 31 -5.48 -0.84 -10.24
C ASP A 31 -4.85 0.55 -10.06
N ASN A 32 -4.81 1.06 -8.83
CA ASN A 32 -4.30 2.38 -8.49
C ASN A 32 -3.29 2.33 -7.35
N SER A 33 -2.27 1.48 -7.50
CA SER A 33 -1.16 1.38 -6.56
C SER A 33 0.17 1.22 -7.28
N ALA A 34 1.11 2.13 -7.02
CA ALA A 34 2.50 2.04 -7.45
C ALA A 34 3.32 1.17 -6.48
N ASP A 35 2.96 -0.10 -6.40
CA ASP A 35 3.53 -1.06 -5.44
C ASP A 35 4.62 -1.94 -6.07
N SER A 36 4.99 -3.06 -5.41
CA SER A 36 6.12 -3.90 -5.83
C SER A 36 6.01 -4.44 -7.26
N ARG A 37 4.82 -4.43 -7.88
CA ARG A 37 4.67 -4.76 -9.31
C ARG A 37 5.36 -3.75 -10.22
N TYR A 38 5.55 -2.51 -9.76
CA TYR A 38 6.22 -1.43 -10.48
C TYR A 38 7.61 -1.11 -9.91
N ILE A 39 7.74 -1.05 -8.58
CA ILE A 39 8.96 -0.55 -7.92
C ILE A 39 9.91 -1.67 -7.45
N GLY A 40 9.51 -2.94 -7.56
CA GLY A 40 10.27 -4.09 -7.08
C GLY A 40 10.07 -4.38 -5.59
N LEU A 41 10.91 -5.28 -5.06
CA LEU A 41 10.84 -5.72 -3.66
C LEU A 41 11.38 -4.66 -2.70
N VAL A 42 10.85 -4.67 -1.47
CA VAL A 42 11.19 -3.72 -0.41
C VAL A 42 12.12 -4.39 0.62
N PRO A 43 13.33 -3.84 0.85
CA PRO A 43 14.23 -4.33 1.90
C PRO A 43 13.65 -4.18 3.31
N ARG A 44 13.93 -5.14 4.20
CA ARG A 44 13.49 -5.17 5.60
C ARG A 44 13.83 -3.89 6.38
N GLU A 45 15.00 -3.33 6.10
CA GLU A 45 15.53 -2.14 6.78
C GLU A 45 14.69 -0.87 6.55
N LEU A 46 13.89 -0.83 5.47
CA LEU A 46 12.98 0.28 5.18
C LEU A 46 11.63 0.15 5.89
N LEU A 47 11.35 -0.98 6.56
CA LEU A 47 10.09 -1.18 7.27
C LEU A 47 10.14 -0.55 8.66
N ILE A 48 9.38 0.53 8.83
CA ILE A 48 9.29 1.29 10.09
C ILE A 48 8.36 0.60 11.10
N GLY A 49 7.19 0.11 10.66
CA GLY A 49 6.20 -0.49 11.55
C GLY A 49 4.95 -1.00 10.85
N ARG A 50 4.01 -1.53 11.63
CA ARG A 50 2.71 -2.02 11.16
C ARG A 50 1.61 -1.01 11.52
N ALA A 51 0.76 -0.67 10.57
CA ALA A 51 -0.46 0.09 10.85
C ALA A 51 -1.44 -0.77 11.67
N VAL A 52 -1.89 -0.26 12.81
CA VAL A 52 -2.74 -1.00 13.78
C VAL A 52 -4.15 -0.43 13.93
N GLY A 53 -4.43 0.72 13.35
CA GLY A 53 -5.77 1.31 13.43
C GLY A 53 -5.81 2.74 12.91
N VAL A 54 -7.01 3.32 12.94
CA VAL A 54 -7.28 4.67 12.45
C VAL A 54 -7.63 5.58 13.63
N ILE A 55 -6.83 6.62 13.85
CA ILE A 55 -7.03 7.60 14.93
C ILE A 55 -7.81 8.84 14.48
N ALA A 56 -7.86 9.12 13.18
CA ALA A 56 -8.60 10.25 12.62
C ALA A 56 -8.91 9.99 11.15
N SER A 57 -10.09 10.42 10.69
CA SER A 57 -10.50 10.32 9.28
C SER A 57 -11.50 11.43 8.94
N ALA A 58 -11.34 12.06 7.79
CA ALA A 58 -12.21 13.12 7.30
C ALA A 58 -12.64 12.85 5.86
N ASP A 59 -13.87 13.22 5.51
CA ASP A 59 -14.34 13.20 4.14
C ASP A 59 -13.94 14.46 3.39
N ILE A 60 -12.77 14.40 2.76
CA ILE A 60 -12.18 15.56 2.07
C ILE A 60 -13.08 16.04 0.91
N ALA A 61 -13.75 15.13 0.21
CA ALA A 61 -14.66 15.48 -0.87
C ALA A 61 -16.02 16.00 -0.36
N GLY A 62 -16.45 15.55 0.81
CA GLY A 62 -17.72 15.93 1.45
C GLY A 62 -17.61 17.12 2.42
N GLY A 63 -16.72 18.07 2.16
CA GLY A 63 -16.61 19.27 2.99
C GLY A 63 -15.91 19.06 4.35
N TRP A 64 -14.99 18.10 4.42
CA TRP A 64 -14.14 17.81 5.59
C TRP A 64 -14.87 17.26 6.83
N MET A 65 -16.06 16.71 6.66
CA MET A 65 -16.81 16.14 7.78
C MET A 65 -16.08 14.91 8.36
N PRO A 66 -15.95 14.78 9.69
CA PRO A 66 -15.29 13.62 10.29
C PRO A 66 -16.04 12.32 9.99
N ARG A 67 -15.29 11.25 9.70
CA ARG A 67 -15.81 9.88 9.51
C ARG A 67 -15.71 9.10 10.83
N TRP A 68 -16.65 9.34 11.73
CA TRP A 68 -16.63 8.82 13.09
C TRP A 68 -16.63 7.28 13.16
N GLU A 69 -17.28 6.61 12.22
CA GLU A 69 -17.32 5.16 12.09
C GLU A 69 -15.94 4.52 11.84
N ARG A 70 -14.96 5.31 11.42
CA ARG A 70 -13.58 4.85 11.21
C ARG A 70 -12.69 5.10 12.42
N PHE A 71 -13.11 5.96 13.36
CA PHE A 71 -12.33 6.21 14.55
C PHE A 71 -12.18 4.94 15.37
N ALA A 72 -10.95 4.66 15.81
CA ALA A 72 -10.56 3.44 16.50
C ALA A 72 -10.81 2.13 15.73
N SER A 73 -11.19 2.19 14.44
CA SER A 73 -11.28 0.99 13.61
C SER A 73 -9.90 0.35 13.47
N GLY A 74 -9.85 -0.98 13.58
CA GLY A 74 -8.63 -1.78 13.44
C GLY A 74 -7.87 -2.05 14.74
N PHE A 75 -8.13 -1.30 15.82
CA PHE A 75 -7.64 -1.67 17.15
C PHE A 75 -8.49 -2.85 17.67
N HIS A 76 -7.88 -4.02 17.83
CA HIS A 76 -8.47 -5.22 18.42
C HIS A 76 -8.05 -5.36 19.89
#